data_AF-A0A9D9E8X4-F1
#
_entry.id   AF-A0A9D9E8X4-F1
#
_cell.length_a   1.000
_cell.length_b   1.000
_cell.length_c   1.000
_cell.angle_alpha   90.00
_cell.angle_beta   90.00
_cell.angle_gamma   90.00
#
_symmetry.space_group_name_H-M   'P 1'
#
loop_
_entity.id
_entity.type
_entity.pdbx_description
1 polymer ?
#
loop_
_entity_poly.entity_id
_entity_poly.type
_entity_poly.pdbx_seq_one_letter_code
_entity_poly.pdbx_strand_id
1 'polypeptide(L)'
;KKGVRKANQAARKVAGYGLGDKVMYAGQLCYIHGRRSSGYFDIRRPDGTRVHAGIHYRHLTLVERATTNHIYKEVVEVPPSGRV
;
A
#
# COMPACT_ATOMS: atom_id res chain seq x y z
N LYS A 1 -39.30 6.49 0.09
CA LYS A 1 -37.99 7.20 0.13
C LYS A 1 -36.89 6.13 0.29
N LYS A 2 -36.18 5.74 -0.78
CA LYS A 2 -35.12 4.72 -0.68
C LYS A 2 -34.02 5.24 0.24
N GLY A 3 -33.71 4.50 1.30
CA GLY A 3 -32.69 4.88 2.28
C GLY A 3 -31.34 5.04 1.60
N VAL A 4 -30.76 6.24 1.70
CA VAL A 4 -29.41 6.51 1.22
C VAL A 4 -28.46 5.67 2.07
N ARG A 5 -27.83 4.65 1.47
CA ARG A 5 -26.85 3.81 2.15
C ARG A 5 -25.55 4.60 2.28
N LYS A 6 -25.07 4.76 3.51
CA LYS A 6 -23.76 5.36 3.79
C LYS A 6 -22.67 4.48 3.18
N ALA A 7 -21.72 5.06 2.46
CA ALA A 7 -20.56 4.33 1.97
C ALA A 7 -19.69 3.93 3.17
N ASN A 8 -19.51 2.61 3.37
CA ASN A 8 -18.65 2.09 4.44
C ASN A 8 -17.16 2.10 4.07
N GLN A 9 -16.82 2.48 2.83
CA GLN A 9 -15.45 2.57 2.35
C GLN A 9 -14.88 3.97 2.59
N ALA A 10 -13.62 4.03 2.99
CA ALA A 10 -12.87 5.27 3.03
C ALA A 10 -12.73 5.88 1.62
N ALA A 11 -12.47 7.19 1.55
CA ALA A 11 -12.27 7.89 0.28
C ALA A 11 -11.16 7.24 -0.56
N ARG A 12 -11.27 7.37 -1.90
CA ARG A 12 -10.33 6.78 -2.87
C ARG A 12 -8.89 7.25 -2.68
N LYS A 13 -8.66 8.38 -2.01
CA LYS A 13 -7.37 8.78 -1.46
C LYS A 13 -7.62 9.32 -0.05
N VAL A 14 -6.80 8.92 0.91
CA VAL A 14 -6.85 9.44 2.28
C VAL A 14 -5.50 10.10 2.55
N ALA A 15 -5.49 11.35 3.01
CA ALA A 15 -4.26 12.12 3.25
C ALA A 15 -3.29 12.16 2.04
N GLY A 16 -3.81 12.03 0.81
CA GLY A 16 -3.00 11.98 -0.42
C GLY A 16 -2.52 10.58 -0.83
N TYR A 17 -2.78 9.55 -0.02
CA TYR A 17 -2.33 8.17 -0.24
C TYR A 17 -3.45 7.25 -0.78
N GLY A 18 -3.05 6.39 -1.71
CA GLY A 18 -3.81 5.39 -2.43
C GLY A 18 -3.60 3.96 -1.92
N LEU A 19 -4.42 3.03 -2.40
CA LEU A 19 -4.13 1.59 -2.33
C LEU A 19 -3.03 1.28 -3.35
N GLY A 20 -2.05 0.47 -2.97
CA GLY A 20 -0.93 0.08 -3.83
C GLY A 20 0.17 1.14 -3.95
N ASP A 21 0.06 2.29 -3.28
CA ASP A 21 1.14 3.27 -3.25
C ASP A 21 2.36 2.66 -2.54
N LYS A 22 3.53 2.85 -3.14
CA LYS A 22 4.83 2.45 -2.59
C LYS A 22 5.26 3.52 -1.59
N VAL A 23 5.46 3.12 -0.35
CA VAL A 23 5.80 3.99 0.77
C VAL A 23 7.01 3.45 1.52
N MET A 24 7.81 4.35 2.06
CA MET A 24 8.94 4.00 2.92
C MET A 24 8.53 4.19 4.38
N TYR A 25 8.77 3.16 5.18
CA TYR A 25 8.50 3.16 6.61
C TYR A 25 9.69 2.54 7.34
N ALA A 26 10.28 3.28 8.29
CA ALA A 26 11.42 2.82 9.10
C ALA A 26 12.58 2.22 8.28
N GLY A 27 12.89 2.82 7.12
CA GLY A 27 13.95 2.33 6.23
C GLY A 27 13.54 1.17 5.30
N GLN A 28 12.27 0.74 5.34
CA GLN A 28 11.76 -0.39 4.56
C GLN A 28 10.73 0.03 3.53
N LEU A 29 10.85 -0.53 2.33
CA LEU A 29 9.87 -0.38 1.26
C LEU A 29 8.62 -1.23 1.55
N CYS A 30 7.47 -0.56 1.58
CA CYS A 30 6.17 -1.14 1.86
C CYS A 30 5.14 -0.62 0.86
N TYR A 31 3.99 -1.28 0.82
CA TYR A 31 2.83 -0.91 0.01
C TYR A 31 1.60 -0.75 0.89
N ILE A 32 0.76 0.22 0.55
CA ILE A 32 -0.51 0.45 1.25
C ILE A 32 -1.54 -0.59 0.79
N HIS A 33 -2.01 -1.43 1.71
CA HIS A 33 -3.05 -2.46 1.48
C HIS A 33 -4.40 -2.10 2.10
N GLY A 34 -4.47 -1.15 3.02
CA GLY A 34 -5.71 -0.78 3.68
C GLY A 34 -5.68 0.65 4.17
N ARG A 35 -6.86 1.26 4.27
CA ARG A 35 -7.04 2.69 4.54
C ARG A 35 -8.21 2.90 5.47
N ARG A 36 -7.99 3.66 6.52
CA ARG A 36 -9.04 4.13 7.44
C ARG A 36 -9.29 5.61 7.16
N SER A 37 -10.54 6.04 7.25
CA SER A 37 -10.93 7.44 7.04
C SER A 37 -10.21 8.43 7.96
N SER A 38 -9.73 7.96 9.12
CA SER A 38 -8.93 8.72 10.08
C SER A 38 -7.48 8.98 9.65
N GLY A 39 -7.02 8.49 8.50
CA GLY A 39 -5.63 8.69 8.04
C GLY A 39 -4.65 7.64 8.56
N TYR A 40 -5.15 6.45 8.90
CA TYR A 40 -4.35 5.29 9.26
C TYR A 40 -4.35 4.25 8.15
N PHE A 41 -3.22 3.59 7.96
CA PHE A 41 -2.96 2.71 6.83
C PHE A 41 -2.45 1.33 7.27
N ASP A 42 -2.90 0.29 6.58
CA ASP A 42 -2.28 -1.04 6.63
C ASP A 42 -1.16 -1.05 5.60
N ILE A 43 0.07 -1.25 6.04
CA ILE A 43 1.24 -1.38 5.17
C ILE A 43 1.77 -2.81 5.18
N ARG A 44 2.13 -3.31 4.00
CA ARG A 44 2.66 -4.65 3.80
C ARG A 44 3.88 -4.63 2.90
N ARG A 45 4.75 -5.62 3.04
CA ARG A 45 5.85 -5.86 2.11
C ARG A 45 5.32 -6.46 0.79
N PRO A 46 6.09 -6.39 -0.30
CA PRO A 46 5.76 -7.11 -1.53
C PRO A 46 5.62 -8.63 -1.31
N ASP A 47 6.32 -9.20 -0.32
CA ASP A 47 6.16 -10.58 0.15
C ASP A 47 4.80 -10.87 0.85
N GLY A 48 3.92 -9.87 0.95
CA GLY A 48 2.61 -10.00 1.59
C GLY A 48 2.64 -9.94 3.12
N THR A 49 3.82 -9.95 3.75
CA THR A 49 3.99 -9.78 5.20
C THR A 49 3.39 -8.45 5.66
N ARG A 50 2.51 -8.51 6.66
CA ARG A 50 1.98 -7.29 7.28
C ARG A 50 3.04 -6.66 8.18
N VAL A 51 3.46 -5.44 7.83
CA VAL A 51 4.43 -4.67 8.62
C VAL A 51 3.73 -3.91 9.74
N HIS A 52 2.61 -3.26 9.42
CA HIS A 52 1.83 -2.51 10.40
C HIS A 52 0.35 -2.46 9.99
N ALA A 53 -0.55 -2.53 10.98
CA ALA A 53 -2.01 -2.62 10.78
C ALA A 53 -2.76 -1.28 10.97
N GLY A 54 -2.05 -0.16 10.87
CA GLY A 54 -2.58 1.14 11.28
C GLY A 54 -1.50 2.15 11.58
N ILE A 55 -0.63 2.41 10.61
CA ILE A 55 0.36 3.48 10.71
C ILE A 55 -0.26 4.80 10.25
N HIS A 56 0.06 5.89 10.95
CA HIS A 56 -0.45 7.21 10.59
C HIS A 56 0.34 7.79 9.41
N TYR A 57 -0.34 8.51 8.50
CA TYR A 57 0.26 9.04 7.26
C TYR A 57 1.56 9.85 7.47
N ARG A 58 1.70 10.51 8.62
CA ARG A 58 2.88 11.34 8.94
C ARG A 58 4.18 10.55 9.07
N HIS A 59 4.10 9.24 9.32
CA HIS A 59 5.27 8.36 9.40
C HIS A 59 5.58 7.66 8.09
N LEU A 60 4.81 7.94 7.03
CA LEU A 60 4.98 7.34 5.72
C LEU A 60 5.56 8.35 4.75
N THR A 61 6.66 8.01 4.13
CA THR A 61 7.20 8.77 3.01
C THR A 61 6.69 8.15 1.71
N LEU A 62 6.01 8.93 0.88
CA LEU A 62 5.56 8.47 -0.43
C LEU A 62 6.79 8.31 -1.34
N VAL A 63 6.98 7.11 -1.89
CA VAL A 63 8.05 6.83 -2.85
C VAL A 63 7.48 6.89 -4.26
N GLU A 64 6.39 6.16 -4.51
CA GLU A 64 5.78 6.08 -5.82
C GLU A 64 4.26 5.96 -5.68
N ARG A 65 3.52 6.63 -6.56
CA ARG A 65 2.06 6.53 -6.60
C ARG A 65 1.66 5.36 -7.48
N ALA A 66 0.65 4.60 -7.05
CA ALA A 66 0.04 3.59 -7.89
C ALA A 66 -0.66 4.27 -9.08
N THR A 67 -0.05 4.17 -10.25
CA THR A 67 -0.61 4.69 -11.50
C THR A 67 -1.67 3.75 -12.07
N THR A 68 -1.50 2.43 -11.92
CA THR A 68 -2.46 1.36 -12.22
C THR A 68 -1.90 0.03 -11.70
N ASN A 69 -2.59 -0.65 -10.78
CA ASN A 69 -2.40 -2.06 -10.36
C ASN A 69 -1.00 -2.71 -10.50
N HIS A 70 0.09 -2.06 -10.05
CA HIS A 70 1.46 -2.57 -10.17
C HIS A 70 1.90 -3.46 -9.00
N ILE A 71 0.96 -4.16 -8.34
CA ILE A 71 1.30 -5.03 -7.20
C ILE A 71 2.03 -6.32 -7.64
N TYR A 72 2.08 -6.63 -8.95
CA TYR A 72 2.49 -7.96 -9.44
C TYR A 72 3.82 -8.04 -10.23
N LYS A 73 4.68 -7.00 -10.28
CA LYS A 73 5.85 -7.02 -11.20
C LYS A 73 7.25 -7.12 -10.59
N GLU A 74 7.43 -7.24 -9.28
CA GLU A 74 8.76 -7.39 -8.67
C GLU A 74 9.03 -8.79 -8.08
N VAL A 75 8.32 -9.84 -8.53
CA VAL A 75 8.65 -11.22 -8.15
C VAL A 75 9.21 -11.96 -9.37
N VAL A 76 10.49 -12.34 -9.24
CA VAL A 76 11.31 -13.25 -10.05
C VAL A 76 11.99 -12.69 -11.31
N GLU A 77 13.08 -11.95 -11.11
CA GLU A 77 14.32 -12.30 -11.82
C GLU A 77 15.30 -12.85 -10.78
N VAL A 78 15.22 -14.16 -10.53
CA VAL A 78 16.39 -14.90 -10.08
C VAL A 78 17.20 -15.10 -11.37
N PRO A 79 18.33 -14.40 -11.60
CA PRO A 79 19.22 -14.82 -12.66
C PRO A 79 19.63 -16.26 -12.33
N PRO A 80 19.45 -17.25 -13.21
CA PRO A 80 20.09 -18.53 -13.01
C PRO A 80 21.60 -18.25 -13.02
N SER A 81 22.18 -18.16 -11.82
CA SER A 81 23.62 -18.04 -11.62
C SER A 81 24.25 -19.18 -12.40
N GLY A 82 25.07 -18.80 -13.37
CA GLY A 82 25.65 -19.71 -14.35
C GLY A 82 26.22 -20.96 -13.72
N ARG A 83 25.90 -22.10 -14.34
CA ARG A 83 26.75 -23.27 -14.28
C ARG A 83 27.32 -23.44 -15.68
N VAL A 84 28.62 -23.15 -15.76
CA VAL A 84 29.55 -23.69 -16.77
C VAL A 84 29.43 -25.21 -16.87
#